data_AF-A0A8K0WJX6-F1
#
_entry.id   AF-A0A8K0WJX6-F1
#
_cell.length_a   1.000
_cell.length_b   1.000
_cell.length_c   1.000
_cell.angle_alpha   90.00
_cell.angle_beta   90.00
_cell.angle_gamma   90.00
#
_symmetry.space_group_name_H-M   'P 1'
#
loop_
_entity.id
_entity.type
_entity.pdbx_description
1 polymer ?
#
loop_
_entity_poly.entity_id
_entity_poly.type
_entity_poly.pdbx_seq_one_letter_code
_entity_poly.pdbx_strand_id
1 'polypeptide(L)'
;MYFIHPRNDALRVNPQAGDEHLSEGGSDWLWAAMAIFLVVSLITLALSFRPPRNEKIFHYLFIIALFTGGIAYFAMASGIAYSVIPTHLFIGDAATYQVFFAKYIFWVVAFPAIIIALGLASLVSWATIIFNVFLSWIWIISYLCSAYTRTRYKWGFYAFGTVAYFMLAYQTLWAARSSVRRAELGRDHGILSGYVNLFWLMYPIAYAVSEGANVIGTTQSLIFFGILDVFLVCGSALAFIFLARRWDYGRMNLYFTQYGRVEPAHGLHPEKAHTGTYAPAPGTGSAAPAGTDPAVHGTTGHNVV
;
A
#
# COMPACT_ATOMS: atom_id res chain seq x y z
N MET A 1 -31.67 18.66 -30.10
CA MET A 1 -30.38 18.46 -29.43
C MET A 1 -30.39 17.09 -28.76
N TYR A 2 -29.82 16.06 -29.39
CA TYR A 2 -29.55 14.76 -28.77
C TYR A 2 -28.24 14.26 -29.38
N PHE A 3 -27.12 14.47 -28.71
CA PHE A 3 -25.79 14.11 -29.24
C PHE A 3 -24.93 13.27 -28.28
N ILE A 4 -25.54 12.65 -27.26
CA ILE A 4 -24.85 11.66 -26.44
C ILE A 4 -25.73 10.42 -26.37
N HIS A 5 -25.51 9.48 -27.29
CA HIS A 5 -26.02 8.12 -27.13
C HIS A 5 -25.08 7.38 -26.17
N PRO A 6 -25.60 6.62 -25.20
CA PRO A 6 -24.79 5.65 -24.47
C PRO A 6 -24.12 4.72 -25.48
N ARG A 7 -22.79 4.69 -25.49
CA ARG A 7 -21.97 3.87 -26.41
C ARG A 7 -21.17 2.81 -25.64
N ASN A 8 -21.76 2.25 -24.59
CA ASN A 8 -21.16 1.11 -23.91
C ASN A 8 -21.60 -0.19 -24.57
N ASP A 9 -20.83 -0.60 -25.57
CA ASP A 9 -21.00 -1.89 -26.26
C ASP A 9 -20.27 -3.05 -25.56
N ALA A 10 -19.66 -2.82 -24.39
CA ALA A 10 -18.75 -3.80 -23.79
C ALA A 10 -19.44 -5.13 -23.49
N LEU A 11 -20.65 -5.11 -22.93
CA LEU A 11 -21.40 -6.32 -22.61
C LEU A 11 -22.03 -6.98 -23.84
N ARG A 12 -22.13 -6.24 -24.96
CA ARG A 12 -22.53 -6.79 -26.26
C ARG A 12 -21.37 -7.55 -26.91
N VAL A 13 -20.15 -7.05 -26.76
CA VAL A 13 -18.91 -7.70 -27.24
C VAL A 13 -18.53 -8.89 -26.36
N ASN A 14 -18.73 -8.76 -25.04
CA ASN A 14 -18.50 -9.80 -24.05
C ASN A 14 -19.82 -10.18 -23.38
N PRO A 15 -20.61 -11.10 -23.98
CA PRO A 15 -21.88 -11.53 -23.43
C PRO A 15 -21.76 -12.05 -21.99
N GLN A 16 -22.72 -11.67 -21.15
CA GLN A 16 -22.77 -12.03 -19.75
C GLN A 16 -23.47 -13.38 -19.54
N ALA A 17 -22.99 -14.17 -18.59
CA ALA A 17 -23.54 -15.46 -18.20
C ALA A 17 -23.95 -15.46 -16.72
N GLY A 18 -24.89 -16.35 -16.37
CA GLY A 18 -25.52 -16.45 -15.05
C GLY A 18 -26.86 -15.72 -15.00
N ASP A 19 -27.70 -16.07 -14.02
CA ASP A 19 -29.03 -15.47 -13.86
C ASP A 19 -28.91 -14.03 -13.34
N GLU A 20 -28.12 -13.85 -12.28
CA GLU A 20 -27.77 -12.53 -11.76
C GLU A 20 -26.39 -12.12 -12.30
N HIS A 21 -26.41 -11.09 -13.16
CA HIS A 21 -25.24 -10.65 -13.91
C HIS A 21 -25.07 -9.13 -13.92
N LEU A 22 -23.91 -8.68 -14.41
CA LEU A 22 -23.60 -7.27 -14.61
C LEU A 22 -24.59 -6.65 -15.61
N SER A 23 -25.17 -5.51 -15.24
CA SER A 23 -26.00 -4.68 -16.12
C SER A 23 -25.15 -3.66 -16.87
N GLU A 24 -25.69 -3.11 -17.97
CA GLU A 24 -25.02 -2.05 -18.74
C GLU A 24 -24.71 -0.82 -17.86
N GLY A 25 -25.65 -0.38 -17.03
CA GLY A 25 -25.42 0.72 -16.09
C GLY A 25 -24.36 0.40 -15.02
N GLY A 26 -24.25 -0.88 -14.62
CA GLY A 26 -23.15 -1.34 -13.77
C GLY A 26 -21.80 -1.25 -14.46
N SER A 27 -21.74 -1.65 -15.74
CA SER A 27 -20.53 -1.52 -16.57
C SER A 27 -20.13 -0.05 -16.77
N ASP A 28 -21.08 0.86 -17.02
CA ASP A 28 -20.84 2.31 -17.11
C ASP A 28 -20.20 2.87 -15.83
N TRP A 29 -20.72 2.46 -14.67
CA TRP A 29 -20.12 2.84 -13.38
C TRP A 29 -18.68 2.33 -13.24
N LEU A 30 -18.42 1.09 -13.63
CA LEU A 30 -17.08 0.51 -13.54
C LEU A 30 -16.09 1.21 -14.49
N TRP A 31 -16.55 1.66 -15.67
CA TRP A 31 -15.76 2.51 -16.56
C TRP A 31 -15.42 3.85 -15.92
N ALA A 32 -16.37 4.48 -15.24
CA ALA A 32 -16.13 5.72 -14.50
C ALA A 32 -15.12 5.51 -13.36
N ALA A 33 -15.25 4.43 -12.58
CA ALA A 33 -14.30 4.06 -11.54
C ALA A 33 -12.90 3.79 -12.11
N MET A 34 -12.79 3.07 -13.25
CA MET A 34 -11.54 2.86 -13.96
C MET A 34 -10.88 4.20 -14.32
N ALA A 35 -11.64 5.15 -14.88
CA ALA A 35 -11.13 6.47 -15.24
C ALA A 35 -10.60 7.23 -14.02
N ILE A 36 -11.29 7.18 -12.89
CA ILE A 36 -10.82 7.76 -11.63
C ILE A 36 -9.49 7.14 -11.21
N PHE A 37 -9.38 5.81 -11.19
CA PHE A 37 -8.14 5.11 -10.85
C PHE A 37 -6.97 5.53 -11.75
N LEU A 38 -7.18 5.60 -13.07
CA LEU A 38 -6.14 6.00 -14.01
C LEU A 38 -5.75 7.46 -13.86
N VAL A 39 -6.71 8.38 -13.70
CA VAL A 39 -6.42 9.81 -13.50
C VAL A 39 -5.63 10.02 -12.22
N VAL A 40 -6.03 9.40 -11.11
CA VAL A 40 -5.30 9.51 -9.83
C VAL A 40 -3.93 8.85 -9.94
N SER A 41 -3.81 7.71 -10.64
CA SER A 41 -2.51 7.07 -10.92
C SER A 41 -1.56 8.01 -11.68
N LEU A 42 -2.04 8.67 -12.74
CA LEU A 42 -1.27 9.63 -13.52
C LEU A 42 -0.87 10.86 -12.70
N ILE A 43 -1.77 11.38 -11.86
CA ILE A 43 -1.46 12.49 -10.94
C ILE A 43 -0.36 12.06 -9.97
N THR A 44 -0.48 10.89 -9.33
CA THR A 44 0.54 10.38 -8.41
C THR A 44 1.88 10.16 -9.12
N LEU A 45 1.87 9.63 -10.35
CA LEU A 45 3.06 9.47 -11.17
C LEU A 45 3.71 10.82 -11.49
N ALA A 46 2.93 11.82 -11.91
CA ALA A 46 3.44 13.15 -12.18
C ALA A 46 4.08 13.80 -10.93
N LEU A 47 3.46 13.65 -9.77
CA LEU A 47 4.00 14.13 -8.50
C LEU A 47 5.30 13.40 -8.09
N SER A 48 5.48 12.14 -8.52
CA SER A 48 6.70 11.36 -8.26
C SER A 48 7.95 11.88 -8.97
N PHE A 49 7.82 12.74 -9.99
CA PHE A 49 8.96 13.35 -10.67
C PHE A 49 9.61 14.48 -9.87
N ARG A 50 8.84 15.15 -8.98
CA ARG A 50 9.35 16.18 -8.07
C ARG A 50 8.89 15.89 -6.64
N PRO A 51 9.33 14.77 -6.06
CA PRO A 51 8.87 14.37 -4.74
C PRO A 51 9.40 15.35 -3.68
N PRO A 52 8.60 15.68 -2.65
CA PRO A 52 9.08 16.43 -1.50
C PRO A 52 10.27 15.69 -0.87
N ARG A 53 11.36 16.43 -0.61
CA ARG A 53 12.56 15.88 0.04
C ARG A 53 13.13 14.64 -0.65
N ASN A 54 13.00 14.50 -1.98
CA ASN A 54 13.59 13.41 -2.78
C ASN A 54 13.19 11.96 -2.37
N GLU A 55 12.14 11.75 -1.57
CA GLU A 55 11.67 10.41 -1.18
C GLU A 55 10.40 10.00 -1.92
N LYS A 56 10.43 8.82 -2.55
CA LYS A 56 9.37 8.35 -3.49
C LYS A 56 8.57 7.15 -2.99
N ILE A 57 8.89 6.59 -1.83
CA ILE A 57 8.31 5.32 -1.36
C ILE A 57 6.78 5.31 -1.38
N PHE A 58 6.12 6.35 -0.86
CA PHE A 58 4.66 6.45 -0.87
C PHE A 58 4.09 6.60 -2.29
N HIS A 59 4.77 7.35 -3.17
CA HIS A 59 4.36 7.48 -4.56
C HIS A 59 4.38 6.11 -5.25
N TYR A 60 5.46 5.33 -5.10
CA TYR A 60 5.57 4.01 -5.73
C TYR A 60 4.53 3.02 -5.21
N LEU A 61 4.29 2.97 -3.89
CA LEU A 61 3.25 2.11 -3.31
C LEU A 61 1.87 2.43 -3.91
N PHE A 62 1.51 3.70 -3.97
CA PHE A 62 0.20 4.10 -4.50
C PHE A 62 0.11 4.05 -6.02
N ILE A 63 1.18 4.28 -6.78
CA ILE A 63 1.17 4.07 -8.25
C ILE A 63 0.85 2.61 -8.56
N ILE A 64 1.50 1.67 -7.88
CA ILE A 64 1.26 0.23 -8.07
C ILE A 64 -0.18 -0.13 -7.71
N ALA A 65 -0.69 0.35 -6.58
CA ALA A 65 -2.07 0.10 -6.17
C ALA A 65 -3.07 0.70 -7.18
N LEU A 66 -2.92 1.98 -7.54
CA LEU A 66 -3.84 2.69 -8.41
C LEU A 66 -3.85 2.14 -9.84
N PHE A 67 -2.66 1.81 -10.38
CA PHE A 67 -2.57 1.27 -11.73
C PHE A 67 -3.15 -0.15 -11.81
N THR A 68 -2.88 -0.99 -10.80
CA THR A 68 -3.54 -2.30 -10.68
C THR A 68 -5.06 -2.16 -10.56
N GLY A 69 -5.53 -1.14 -9.84
CA GLY A 69 -6.96 -0.78 -9.78
C GLY A 69 -7.52 -0.45 -11.16
N GLY A 70 -6.84 0.41 -11.93
CA GLY A 70 -7.22 0.71 -13.32
C GLY A 70 -7.37 -0.54 -14.18
N ILE A 71 -6.43 -1.49 -14.08
CA ILE A 71 -6.47 -2.77 -14.81
C ILE A 71 -7.65 -3.64 -14.37
N ALA A 72 -7.87 -3.79 -13.05
CA ALA A 72 -8.94 -4.61 -12.53
C ALA A 72 -10.33 -4.04 -12.88
N TYR A 73 -10.50 -2.72 -12.75
CA TYR A 73 -11.74 -2.04 -13.14
C TYR A 73 -11.95 -2.07 -14.65
N PHE A 74 -10.90 -2.01 -15.47
CA PHE A 74 -11.02 -2.25 -16.91
C PHE A 74 -11.56 -3.65 -17.21
N ALA A 75 -11.03 -4.69 -16.55
CA ALA A 75 -11.50 -6.06 -16.72
C ALA A 75 -12.97 -6.22 -16.30
N MET A 76 -13.35 -5.70 -15.13
CA MET A 76 -14.74 -5.79 -14.66
C MET A 76 -15.69 -4.96 -15.55
N ALA A 77 -15.31 -3.74 -15.94
CA ALA A 77 -16.12 -2.85 -16.78
C ALA A 77 -16.34 -3.43 -18.17
N SER A 78 -15.31 -4.07 -18.75
CA SER A 78 -15.43 -4.75 -20.03
C SER A 78 -16.24 -6.05 -19.96
N GLY A 79 -16.76 -6.42 -18.78
CA GLY A 79 -17.59 -7.60 -18.59
C GLY A 79 -16.79 -8.90 -18.65
N ILE A 80 -15.51 -8.87 -18.30
CA ILE A 80 -14.63 -10.04 -18.26
C ILE A 80 -14.10 -10.28 -16.84
N ALA A 81 -13.38 -11.39 -16.65
CA ALA A 81 -12.77 -11.78 -15.37
C ALA A 81 -13.78 -12.02 -14.22
N TYR A 82 -14.85 -12.76 -14.53
CA TYR A 82 -15.79 -13.32 -13.57
C TYR A 82 -15.95 -14.84 -13.72
N SER A 83 -16.54 -15.48 -12.72
CA SER A 83 -17.02 -16.87 -12.78
C SER A 83 -18.49 -16.92 -12.38
N VAL A 84 -19.26 -17.82 -12.97
CA VAL A 84 -20.67 -18.05 -12.59
C VAL A 84 -20.71 -19.13 -11.53
N ILE A 85 -21.18 -18.77 -10.33
CA ILE A 85 -21.22 -19.66 -9.18
C ILE A 85 -22.69 -19.88 -8.77
N PRO A 86 -23.15 -21.14 -8.69
CA PRO A 86 -24.46 -21.43 -8.12
C PRO A 86 -24.40 -21.23 -6.61
N THR A 87 -25.49 -20.74 -6.05
CA THR A 87 -25.58 -20.44 -4.62
C THR A 87 -26.68 -21.27 -3.97
N HIS A 88 -26.75 -21.24 -2.63
CA HIS A 88 -27.83 -21.83 -1.86
C HIS A 88 -28.83 -20.78 -1.34
N LEU A 89 -28.52 -19.49 -1.51
CA LEU A 89 -29.36 -18.34 -1.14
C LEU A 89 -29.65 -17.52 -2.38
N PHE A 90 -30.92 -17.30 -2.68
CA PHE A 90 -31.37 -16.74 -3.96
C PHE A 90 -32.16 -15.44 -3.75
N ILE A 91 -32.03 -14.52 -4.70
CA ILE A 91 -32.89 -13.36 -4.87
C ILE A 91 -33.90 -13.72 -5.96
N GLY A 92 -35.18 -13.82 -5.61
CA GLY A 92 -36.19 -14.32 -6.52
C GLY A 92 -35.84 -15.72 -7.03
N ASP A 93 -35.83 -15.89 -8.36
CA ASP A 93 -35.55 -17.16 -9.03
C ASP A 93 -34.08 -17.32 -9.49
N ALA A 94 -33.20 -16.37 -9.18
CA ALA A 94 -31.80 -16.41 -9.62
C ALA A 94 -31.02 -17.52 -8.92
N ALA A 95 -30.66 -18.58 -9.64
CA ALA A 95 -29.94 -19.74 -9.10
C ALA A 95 -28.40 -19.57 -9.15
N THR A 96 -27.93 -18.68 -10.01
CA THR A 96 -26.51 -18.45 -10.30
C THR A 96 -26.14 -16.97 -10.30
N TYR A 97 -24.94 -16.67 -9.77
CA TYR A 97 -24.43 -15.31 -9.60
C TYR A 97 -23.05 -15.18 -10.22
N GLN A 98 -22.75 -14.03 -10.81
CA GLN A 98 -21.39 -13.70 -11.22
C GLN A 98 -20.55 -13.25 -10.02
N VAL A 99 -19.41 -13.93 -9.85
CA VAL A 99 -18.35 -13.57 -8.91
C VAL A 99 -17.19 -12.99 -9.72
N PHE A 100 -16.97 -11.69 -9.63
CA PHE A 100 -15.86 -11.01 -10.29
C PHE A 100 -14.58 -11.20 -9.49
N PHE A 101 -13.81 -12.24 -9.81
CA PHE A 101 -12.57 -12.56 -9.11
C PHE A 101 -11.49 -11.46 -9.28
N ALA A 102 -11.61 -10.61 -10.31
CA ALA A 102 -10.71 -9.47 -10.53
C ALA A 102 -10.58 -8.53 -9.33
N LYS A 103 -11.68 -8.28 -8.59
CA LYS A 103 -11.64 -7.41 -7.38
C LYS A 103 -10.76 -8.00 -6.28
N TYR A 104 -10.78 -9.32 -6.11
CA TYR A 104 -9.95 -10.01 -5.12
C TYR A 104 -8.48 -9.94 -5.49
N ILE A 105 -8.15 -10.15 -6.78
CA ILE A 105 -6.78 -10.00 -7.29
C ILE A 105 -6.28 -8.57 -7.05
N PHE A 106 -7.12 -7.57 -7.29
CA PHE A 106 -6.81 -6.19 -6.98
C PHE A 106 -6.53 -5.97 -5.49
N TRP A 107 -7.39 -6.47 -4.60
CA TRP A 107 -7.21 -6.30 -3.15
C TRP A 107 -5.92 -6.95 -2.64
N VAL A 108 -5.49 -8.09 -3.22
CA VAL A 108 -4.21 -8.74 -2.89
C VAL A 108 -3.02 -7.81 -3.10
N VAL A 109 -3.13 -6.81 -3.99
CA VAL A 109 -2.09 -5.80 -4.25
C VAL A 109 -2.36 -4.52 -3.47
N ALA A 110 -3.59 -4.00 -3.52
CA ALA A 110 -3.92 -2.69 -2.98
C ALA A 110 -3.86 -2.65 -1.44
N PHE A 111 -4.34 -3.68 -0.75
CA PHE A 111 -4.39 -3.67 0.72
C PHE A 111 -2.97 -3.73 1.30
N PRO A 112 -2.05 -4.60 0.83
CA PRO A 112 -0.66 -4.54 1.24
C PRO A 112 0.00 -3.19 1.00
N ALA A 113 -0.26 -2.53 -0.14
CA ALA A 113 0.32 -1.21 -0.41
C ALA A 113 -0.11 -0.17 0.65
N ILE A 114 -1.40 -0.16 1.02
CA ILE A 114 -1.94 0.71 2.08
C ILE A 114 -1.38 0.34 3.45
N ILE A 115 -1.27 -0.95 3.76
CA ILE A 115 -0.72 -1.46 5.04
C ILE A 115 0.74 -1.06 5.19
N ILE A 116 1.55 -1.21 4.13
CA ILE A 116 2.95 -0.79 4.13
C ILE A 116 3.01 0.73 4.32
N ALA A 117 2.21 1.51 3.59
CA ALA A 117 2.18 2.96 3.75
C ALA A 117 1.83 3.38 5.19
N LEU A 118 0.78 2.80 5.78
CA LEU A 118 0.43 3.02 7.18
C LEU A 118 1.55 2.60 8.12
N GLY A 119 2.15 1.42 7.91
CA GLY A 119 3.23 0.90 8.74
C GLY A 119 4.45 1.81 8.77
N LEU A 120 4.87 2.32 7.60
CA LEU A 120 5.95 3.29 7.48
C LEU A 120 5.61 4.61 8.17
N ALA A 121 4.39 5.13 7.99
CA ALA A 121 3.93 6.34 8.67
C ALA A 121 3.80 6.16 10.20
N SER A 122 3.65 4.92 10.67
CA SER A 122 3.50 4.59 12.09
C SER A 122 4.81 4.28 12.80
N LEU A 123 5.91 4.13 12.05
CA LEU A 123 7.20 3.69 12.55
C LEU A 123 7.12 2.37 13.35
N VAL A 124 6.23 1.48 12.94
CA VAL A 124 6.16 0.12 13.49
C VAL A 124 7.27 -0.75 12.89
N SER A 125 7.62 -1.84 13.56
CA SER A 125 8.69 -2.72 13.09
C SER A 125 8.36 -3.36 11.74
N TRP A 126 9.40 -3.69 10.96
CA TRP A 126 9.26 -4.44 9.70
C TRP A 126 8.50 -5.75 9.87
N ALA A 127 8.76 -6.47 10.98
CA ALA A 127 8.05 -7.70 11.31
C ALA A 127 6.55 -7.45 11.47
N THR A 128 6.16 -6.33 12.10
CA THR A 128 4.75 -5.92 12.24
C THR A 128 4.13 -5.59 10.87
N ILE A 129 4.84 -4.90 10.00
CA ILE A 129 4.35 -4.57 8.65
C ILE A 129 4.10 -5.86 7.86
N ILE A 130 5.08 -6.76 7.84
CA ILE A 130 4.98 -8.05 7.14
C ILE A 130 3.83 -8.88 7.70
N PHE A 131 3.72 -8.98 9.03
CA PHE A 131 2.62 -9.67 9.69
C PHE A 131 1.26 -9.11 9.28
N ASN A 132 1.11 -7.78 9.24
CA ASN A 132 -0.13 -7.13 8.81
C ASN A 132 -0.46 -7.41 7.33
N VAL A 133 0.56 -7.48 6.45
CA VAL A 133 0.38 -7.89 5.05
C VAL A 133 -0.18 -9.32 4.98
N PHE A 134 0.41 -10.27 5.73
CA PHE A 134 -0.10 -11.64 5.78
C PHE A 134 -1.53 -11.73 6.34
N LEU A 135 -1.87 -10.93 7.36
CA LEU A 135 -3.25 -10.85 7.85
C LEU A 135 -4.23 -10.39 6.75
N SER A 136 -3.83 -9.41 5.93
CA SER A 136 -4.67 -8.97 4.81
C SER A 136 -4.85 -10.05 3.74
N TRP A 137 -3.83 -10.86 3.47
CA TRP A 137 -3.94 -11.99 2.55
C TRP A 137 -4.84 -13.08 3.10
N ILE A 138 -4.71 -13.44 4.39
CA ILE A 138 -5.63 -14.40 5.04
C ILE A 138 -7.07 -13.90 4.90
N TRP A 139 -7.31 -12.61 5.12
CA TRP A 139 -8.62 -12.00 4.96
C TRP A 139 -9.15 -12.14 3.53
N ILE A 140 -8.43 -11.62 2.53
CA ILE A 140 -8.87 -11.58 1.14
C ILE A 140 -9.04 -12.99 0.55
N ILE A 141 -8.07 -13.88 0.80
CA ILE A 141 -8.09 -15.25 0.26
C ILE A 141 -9.23 -16.04 0.89
N SER A 142 -9.50 -15.87 2.19
CA SER A 142 -10.65 -16.51 2.82
C SER A 142 -11.95 -16.03 2.21
N TYR A 143 -12.09 -14.74 1.92
CA TYR A 143 -13.30 -14.23 1.27
C TYR A 143 -13.43 -14.74 -0.17
N LEU A 144 -12.34 -14.87 -0.91
CA LEU A 144 -12.36 -15.50 -2.23
C LEU A 144 -12.82 -16.97 -2.15
N CYS A 145 -12.26 -17.76 -1.22
CA CYS A 145 -12.70 -19.14 -0.98
C CYS A 145 -14.19 -19.20 -0.58
N SER A 146 -14.64 -18.24 0.22
CA SER A 146 -16.05 -18.08 0.60
C SER A 146 -16.94 -17.83 -0.64
N ALA A 147 -16.53 -16.95 -1.54
CA ALA A 147 -17.30 -16.57 -2.73
C ALA A 147 -17.48 -17.75 -3.70
N TYR A 148 -16.49 -18.64 -3.78
CA TYR A 148 -16.55 -19.86 -4.60
C TYR A 148 -17.22 -21.05 -3.89
N THR A 149 -17.57 -20.92 -2.61
CA THR A 149 -18.23 -21.97 -1.84
C THR A 149 -19.75 -21.90 -2.02
N ARG A 150 -20.31 -22.93 -2.64
CA ARG A 150 -21.75 -23.02 -2.98
C ARG A 150 -22.64 -23.26 -1.76
N THR A 151 -22.11 -23.97 -0.77
CA THR A 151 -22.84 -24.40 0.43
C THR A 151 -22.76 -23.38 1.56
N ARG A 152 -23.47 -23.65 2.68
CA ARG A 152 -23.39 -22.84 3.91
C ARG A 152 -21.98 -22.76 4.52
N TYR A 153 -21.05 -23.63 4.14
CA TYR A 153 -19.65 -23.59 4.60
C TYR A 153 -18.93 -22.30 4.22
N LYS A 154 -19.45 -21.51 3.27
CA LYS A 154 -18.92 -20.19 2.91
C LYS A 154 -18.77 -19.27 4.13
N TRP A 155 -19.67 -19.40 5.13
CA TRP A 155 -19.64 -18.57 6.34
C TRP A 155 -18.46 -18.91 7.27
N GLY A 156 -17.92 -20.13 7.20
CA GLY A 156 -16.69 -20.49 7.93
C GLY A 156 -15.49 -19.71 7.41
N PHE A 157 -15.33 -19.67 6.07
CA PHE A 157 -14.30 -18.86 5.42
C PHE A 157 -14.49 -17.36 5.69
N TYR A 158 -15.73 -16.87 5.64
CA TYR A 158 -16.03 -15.49 6.03
C TYR A 158 -15.61 -15.20 7.48
N ALA A 159 -15.88 -16.09 8.43
CA ALA A 159 -15.47 -15.92 9.81
C ALA A 159 -13.93 -15.86 9.97
N PHE A 160 -13.20 -16.79 9.36
CA PHE A 160 -11.72 -16.78 9.39
C PHE A 160 -11.14 -15.48 8.82
N GLY A 161 -11.64 -15.03 7.66
CA GLY A 161 -11.18 -13.79 7.06
C GLY A 161 -11.52 -12.56 7.91
N THR A 162 -12.72 -12.51 8.50
CA THR A 162 -13.17 -11.39 9.33
C THR A 162 -12.39 -11.31 10.65
N VAL A 163 -12.01 -12.44 11.24
CA VAL A 163 -11.11 -12.47 12.41
C VAL A 163 -9.73 -11.91 12.05
N ALA A 164 -9.17 -12.29 10.89
CA ALA A 164 -7.91 -11.74 10.42
C ALA A 164 -7.99 -10.21 10.20
N TYR A 165 -9.12 -9.72 9.67
CA TYR A 165 -9.41 -8.29 9.60
C TYR A 165 -9.44 -7.63 10.98
N PHE A 166 -10.14 -8.19 11.98
CA PHE A 166 -10.16 -7.59 13.32
C PHE A 166 -8.78 -7.53 13.96
N MET A 167 -7.95 -8.55 13.75
CA MET A 167 -6.54 -8.52 14.18
C MET A 167 -5.77 -7.40 13.47
N LEU A 168 -5.95 -7.23 12.16
CA LEU A 168 -5.33 -6.14 11.40
C LEU A 168 -5.79 -4.75 11.87
N ALA A 169 -7.10 -4.60 12.15
CA ALA A 169 -7.67 -3.36 12.66
C ALA A 169 -7.12 -3.02 14.05
N TYR A 170 -6.99 -4.00 14.94
CA TYR A 170 -6.36 -3.83 16.25
C TYR A 170 -4.90 -3.38 16.12
N GLN A 171 -4.13 -4.00 15.23
CA GLN A 171 -2.72 -3.67 15.01
C GLN A 171 -2.54 -2.24 14.48
N THR A 172 -3.38 -1.83 13.52
CA THR A 172 -3.28 -0.52 12.87
C THR A 172 -3.85 0.63 13.71
N LEU A 173 -4.89 0.39 14.52
CA LEU A 173 -5.52 1.43 15.35
C LEU A 173 -4.93 1.57 16.74
N TRP A 174 -4.55 0.46 17.37
CA TRP A 174 -4.18 0.43 18.79
C TRP A 174 -2.69 0.17 18.98
N ALA A 175 -2.15 -0.91 18.41
CA ALA A 175 -0.75 -1.29 18.63
C ALA A 175 0.24 -0.22 18.13
N ALA A 176 -0.11 0.49 17.05
CA ALA A 176 0.68 1.58 16.48
C ALA A 176 0.77 2.84 17.38
N ARG A 177 -0.17 3.07 18.32
CA ARG A 177 -0.23 4.31 19.12
C ARG A 177 1.01 4.57 19.95
N SER A 178 1.63 3.51 20.47
CA SER A 178 2.84 3.63 21.30
C SER A 178 4.03 4.15 20.49
N SER A 179 4.19 3.69 19.24
CA SER A 179 5.26 4.10 18.33
C SER A 179 5.07 5.53 17.83
N VAL A 180 3.83 5.88 17.47
CA VAL A 180 3.54 7.19 16.90
C VAL A 180 3.61 8.30 17.97
N ARG A 181 3.21 8.02 19.21
CA ARG A 181 3.36 8.98 20.32
C ARG A 181 4.81 9.37 20.56
N ARG A 182 5.77 8.47 20.32
CA ARG A 182 7.20 8.76 20.46
C ARG A 182 7.77 9.64 19.34
N ALA A 183 7.09 9.71 18.20
CA ALA A 183 7.56 10.40 17.01
C ALA A 183 6.79 11.69 16.68
N GLU A 184 5.92 12.16 17.58
CA GLU A 184 5.06 13.36 17.41
C GLU A 184 4.14 13.35 16.16
N LEU A 185 4.02 12.21 15.47
CA LEU A 185 3.17 12.01 14.30
C LEU A 185 1.74 11.56 14.66
N GLY A 186 1.36 11.69 15.94
CA GLY A 186 0.13 11.14 16.54
C GLY A 186 -1.14 11.49 15.78
N ARG A 187 -1.26 12.75 15.37
CA ARG A 187 -2.44 13.28 14.70
C ARG A 187 -2.60 12.74 13.29
N ASP A 188 -1.54 12.84 12.49
CA ASP A 188 -1.57 12.47 11.07
C ASP A 188 -1.82 10.96 10.90
N HIS A 189 -1.12 10.13 11.69
CA HIS A 189 -1.37 8.70 11.73
C HIS A 189 -2.79 8.38 12.22
N GLY A 190 -3.28 9.05 13.27
CA GLY A 190 -4.64 8.81 13.80
C GLY A 190 -5.72 9.06 12.75
N ILE A 191 -5.58 10.14 11.96
CA ILE A 191 -6.49 10.45 10.85
C ILE A 191 -6.42 9.39 9.77
N LEU A 192 -5.21 9.03 9.30
CA LEU A 192 -5.01 8.04 8.23
C LEU A 192 -5.49 6.64 8.64
N SER A 193 -5.09 6.18 9.83
CA SER A 193 -5.48 4.86 10.34
C SER A 193 -6.98 4.78 10.60
N GLY A 194 -7.59 5.84 11.13
CA GLY A 194 -9.04 5.94 11.31
C GLY A 194 -9.79 5.91 9.97
N TYR A 195 -9.33 6.69 8.99
CA TYR A 195 -9.89 6.71 7.63
C TYR A 195 -9.85 5.33 6.98
N VAL A 196 -8.67 4.70 6.93
CA VAL A 196 -8.50 3.38 6.31
C VAL A 196 -9.36 2.32 7.01
N ASN A 197 -9.37 2.29 8.34
CA ASN A 197 -10.14 1.29 9.08
C ASN A 197 -11.66 1.50 8.97
N LEU A 198 -12.12 2.75 8.85
CA LEU A 198 -13.54 3.04 8.58
C LEU A 198 -13.98 2.39 7.27
N PHE A 199 -13.21 2.57 6.20
CA PHE A 199 -13.53 1.95 4.92
C PHE A 199 -13.36 0.43 4.96
N TRP A 200 -12.27 -0.09 5.54
CA TRP A 200 -12.11 -1.54 5.69
C TRP A 200 -13.23 -2.20 6.49
N LEU A 201 -13.80 -1.54 7.50
CA LEU A 201 -14.96 -2.06 8.24
C LEU A 201 -16.17 -2.30 7.34
N MET A 202 -16.31 -1.51 6.27
CA MET A 202 -17.41 -1.66 5.32
C MET A 202 -17.23 -2.86 4.38
N TYR A 203 -16.02 -3.39 4.19
CA TYR A 203 -15.78 -4.53 3.28
C TYR A 203 -16.40 -5.84 3.79
N PRO A 204 -16.25 -6.25 5.07
CA PRO A 204 -16.96 -7.40 5.62
C PRO A 204 -18.47 -7.28 5.48
N ILE A 205 -19.01 -6.09 5.73
CA ILE A 205 -20.44 -5.82 5.61
C ILE A 205 -20.89 -5.95 4.15
N ALA A 206 -20.20 -5.27 3.23
CA ALA A 206 -20.46 -5.34 1.80
C ALA A 206 -20.39 -6.78 1.27
N TYR A 207 -19.40 -7.55 1.72
CA TYR A 207 -19.27 -8.97 1.37
C TYR A 207 -20.43 -9.80 1.92
N ALA A 208 -20.76 -9.63 3.21
CA ALA A 208 -21.82 -10.39 3.86
C ALA A 208 -23.17 -10.17 3.20
N VAL A 209 -23.51 -8.94 2.78
CA VAL A 209 -24.79 -8.66 2.10
C VAL A 209 -24.77 -9.01 0.61
N SER A 210 -23.61 -9.04 -0.04
CA SER A 210 -23.50 -9.47 -1.44
C SER A 210 -23.19 -10.97 -1.56
N GLU A 211 -21.96 -11.38 -1.80
CA GLU A 211 -21.60 -12.77 -2.13
C GLU A 211 -21.77 -13.77 -0.96
N GLY A 212 -21.89 -13.26 0.28
CA GLY A 212 -22.23 -14.04 1.46
C GLY A 212 -23.69 -14.49 1.44
N ALA A 213 -24.60 -13.54 1.70
CA ALA A 213 -26.03 -13.78 1.90
C ALA A 213 -26.88 -13.59 0.65
N ASN A 214 -26.32 -13.06 -0.44
CA ASN A 214 -27.01 -12.69 -1.68
C ASN A 214 -28.26 -11.85 -1.41
N VAL A 215 -28.12 -10.79 -0.62
CA VAL A 215 -29.21 -9.81 -0.38
C VAL A 215 -29.25 -8.76 -1.49
N ILE A 216 -28.08 -8.41 -2.04
CA ILE A 216 -27.95 -7.49 -3.16
C ILE A 216 -27.42 -8.21 -4.40
N GLY A 217 -27.85 -7.74 -5.58
CA GLY A 217 -27.47 -8.30 -6.88
C GLY A 217 -26.01 -8.06 -7.26
N THR A 218 -25.55 -8.71 -8.34
CA THR A 218 -24.15 -8.61 -8.82
C THR A 218 -23.78 -7.17 -9.13
N THR A 219 -24.64 -6.46 -9.86
CA THR A 219 -24.39 -5.05 -10.21
C THR A 219 -24.30 -4.17 -8.97
N GLN A 220 -25.22 -4.34 -8.01
CA GLN A 220 -25.24 -3.55 -6.78
C GLN A 220 -24.00 -3.82 -5.92
N SER A 221 -23.55 -5.07 -5.86
CA SER A 221 -22.29 -5.45 -5.20
C SER A 221 -21.10 -4.73 -5.80
N LEU A 222 -20.98 -4.72 -7.14
CA LEU A 222 -19.89 -4.05 -7.85
C LEU A 222 -19.92 -2.52 -7.66
N ILE A 223 -21.10 -1.91 -7.60
CA ILE A 223 -21.22 -0.49 -7.28
C ILE A 223 -20.74 -0.23 -5.84
N PHE A 224 -21.17 -1.04 -4.88
CA PHE A 224 -20.78 -0.89 -3.48
C PHE A 224 -19.26 -1.02 -3.30
N PHE A 225 -18.66 -2.11 -3.77
CA PHE A 225 -17.20 -2.26 -3.74
C PHE A 225 -16.48 -1.19 -4.56
N GLY A 226 -17.04 -0.77 -5.70
CA GLY A 226 -16.61 0.37 -6.50
C GLY A 226 -16.40 1.64 -5.69
N ILE A 227 -17.42 2.03 -4.95
CA ILE A 227 -17.39 3.21 -4.08
C ILE A 227 -16.33 3.03 -3.00
N LEU A 228 -16.30 1.86 -2.34
CA LEU A 228 -15.33 1.58 -1.28
C LEU A 228 -13.88 1.62 -1.78
N ASP A 229 -13.60 1.04 -2.95
CA ASP A 229 -12.26 1.00 -3.56
C ASP A 229 -11.79 2.40 -3.98
N VAL A 230 -12.69 3.22 -4.57
CA VAL A 230 -12.36 4.60 -4.95
C VAL A 230 -11.99 5.41 -3.71
N PHE A 231 -12.83 5.40 -2.67
CA PHE A 231 -12.51 6.15 -1.46
C PHE A 231 -11.29 5.57 -0.74
N LEU A 232 -11.24 4.26 -0.52
CA LEU A 232 -10.14 3.65 0.20
C LEU A 232 -8.82 3.86 -0.53
N VAL A 233 -8.71 3.52 -1.81
CA VAL A 233 -7.42 3.47 -2.52
C VAL A 233 -7.06 4.85 -3.09
N CYS A 234 -7.96 5.49 -3.84
CA CYS A 234 -7.68 6.83 -4.39
C CYS A 234 -7.65 7.88 -3.27
N GLY A 235 -8.59 7.82 -2.33
CA GLY A 235 -8.60 8.72 -1.17
C GLY A 235 -7.37 8.56 -0.28
N SER A 236 -6.94 7.33 0.01
CA SER A 236 -5.68 7.12 0.75
C SER A 236 -4.48 7.62 -0.02
N ALA A 237 -4.36 7.35 -1.33
CA ALA A 237 -3.24 7.83 -2.13
C ALA A 237 -3.09 9.36 -2.03
N LEU A 238 -4.20 10.09 -2.26
CA LEU A 238 -4.20 11.54 -2.18
C LEU A 238 -3.91 12.04 -0.76
N ALA A 239 -4.50 11.43 0.26
CA ALA A 239 -4.29 11.80 1.66
C ALA A 239 -2.84 11.60 2.10
N PHE A 240 -2.24 10.45 1.78
CA PHE A 240 -0.84 10.15 2.09
C PHE A 240 0.10 11.09 1.36
N ILE A 241 -0.07 11.30 0.05
CA ILE A 241 0.80 12.19 -0.72
C ILE A 241 0.70 13.62 -0.19
N PHE A 242 -0.50 14.08 0.18
CA PHE A 242 -0.71 15.41 0.73
C PHE A 242 -0.07 15.59 2.12
N LEU A 243 -0.28 14.65 3.05
CA LEU A 243 0.29 14.71 4.41
C LEU A 243 1.80 14.48 4.40
N ALA A 244 2.31 13.60 3.53
CA ALA A 244 3.72 13.30 3.40
C ALA A 244 4.58 14.52 3.04
N ARG A 245 3.99 15.59 2.48
CA ARG A 245 4.67 16.88 2.27
C ARG A 245 5.15 17.53 3.57
N ARG A 246 4.49 17.24 4.69
CA ARG A 246 4.81 17.79 6.01
C ARG A 246 5.81 16.93 6.78
N TRP A 247 5.93 15.65 6.45
CA TRP A 247 6.71 14.70 7.24
C TRP A 247 8.22 14.80 6.99
N ASP A 248 8.98 14.83 8.07
CA ASP A 248 10.45 14.84 8.05
C ASP A 248 10.99 13.40 7.98
N TYR A 249 11.38 12.97 6.78
CA TYR A 249 11.89 11.63 6.51
C TYR A 249 13.18 11.29 7.27
N GLY A 250 13.99 12.30 7.59
CA GLY A 250 15.20 12.11 8.41
C GLY A 250 14.87 11.73 9.84
N ARG A 251 13.83 12.35 10.43
CA ARG A 251 13.33 12.01 11.78
C ARG A 251 12.60 10.66 11.83
N MET A 252 12.01 10.26 10.71
CA MET A 252 11.32 8.97 10.57
C MET A 252 12.28 7.78 10.35
N ASN A 253 13.58 8.04 10.15
CA ASN A 253 14.57 7.01 9.79
C ASN A 253 14.15 6.19 8.54
N LEU A 254 13.47 6.84 7.59
CA LEU A 254 12.96 6.21 6.36
C LEU A 254 13.90 6.54 5.19
N TYR A 255 14.99 5.78 5.05
CA TYR A 255 15.89 5.86 3.90
C TYR A 255 15.54 4.75 2.89
N PHE A 256 14.60 5.01 1.99
CA PHE A 256 14.17 4.01 1.00
C PHE A 256 14.76 4.26 -0.37
N THR A 257 14.70 5.51 -0.84
CA THR A 257 14.93 5.81 -2.25
C THR A 257 16.18 6.62 -2.53
N GLN A 258 16.73 7.34 -1.55
CA GLN A 258 17.94 8.14 -1.74
C GLN A 258 19.26 7.40 -1.54
N TYR A 259 19.36 6.57 -0.49
CA TYR A 259 20.65 6.00 -0.05
C TYR A 259 20.69 4.47 -0.08
N GLY A 260 19.59 3.82 -0.47
CA GLY A 260 19.43 2.38 -0.23
C GLY A 260 19.40 2.06 1.26
N ARG A 261 19.57 0.78 1.63
CA ARG A 261 19.46 0.27 3.02
C ARG A 261 20.66 0.58 3.93
N VAL A 262 21.65 1.36 3.48
CA VAL A 262 22.87 1.60 4.25
C VAL A 262 22.74 2.97 4.94
N GLU A 263 22.82 2.98 6.28
CA GLU A 263 22.94 4.22 7.03
C GLU A 263 24.18 4.98 6.54
N PRO A 264 24.09 6.29 6.25
CA PRO A 264 25.28 7.12 6.18
C PRO A 264 25.99 7.01 7.52
N ALA A 265 27.24 6.54 7.51
CA ALA A 265 28.05 6.41 8.72
C ALA A 265 27.99 7.72 9.53
N HIS A 266 27.51 7.62 10.77
CA HIS A 266 27.50 8.66 11.80
C HIS A 266 27.10 10.08 11.36
N GLY A 267 25.79 10.41 11.47
CA GLY A 267 25.32 11.76 11.83
C GLY A 267 25.71 12.93 10.91
N LEU A 268 26.32 12.68 9.76
CA LEU A 268 26.80 13.70 8.84
C LEU A 268 25.81 13.83 7.67
N HIS A 269 25.01 14.88 7.72
CA HIS A 269 24.25 15.37 6.57
C HIS A 269 25.22 15.74 5.44
N PRO A 270 25.11 15.15 4.23
CA PRO A 270 25.98 15.51 3.10
C PRO A 270 25.78 16.95 2.62
N GLU A 271 24.64 17.57 2.95
CA GLU A 271 24.35 18.97 2.59
C GLU A 271 25.26 19.99 3.33
N LYS A 272 25.90 19.60 4.44
CA LYS A 272 26.88 20.45 5.14
C LYS A 272 28.34 20.14 4.81
N ALA A 273 28.62 19.18 3.93
CA ALA A 273 29.99 18.80 3.57
C ALA A 273 30.53 19.53 2.32
N HIS A 274 29.79 20.49 1.76
CA HIS A 274 30.22 21.26 0.59
C HIS A 274 30.27 22.77 0.84
N THR A 275 30.98 23.19 1.88
CA THR A 275 31.68 24.49 1.93
C THR A 275 32.69 24.43 3.07
N GLY A 276 33.97 24.22 2.74
CA GLY A 276 35.04 24.23 3.74
C GLY A 276 36.31 23.53 3.26
N THR A 277 37.05 24.24 2.41
CA THR A 277 38.53 24.25 2.34
C THR A 277 39.28 22.91 2.39
N TYR A 278 39.92 22.58 1.27
CA TYR A 278 41.10 21.70 1.18
C TYR A 278 42.07 21.95 2.35
N ALA A 279 42.35 20.90 3.12
CA ALA A 279 43.57 20.80 3.92
C ALA A 279 44.29 19.51 3.47
N PRO A 280 45.57 19.58 3.05
CA PRO A 280 46.27 18.40 2.54
C PRO A 280 46.60 17.41 3.66
N ALA A 281 46.45 16.12 3.36
CA ALA A 281 46.78 15.01 4.24
C ALA A 281 48.29 14.98 4.60
N PRO A 282 48.68 14.45 5.78
CA PRO A 282 50.09 14.23 6.10
C PRO A 282 50.61 13.03 5.30
N GLY A 283 51.63 13.28 4.47
CA GLY A 283 52.31 12.25 3.69
C GLY A 283 53.12 11.31 4.58
N THR A 284 52.92 10.02 4.40
CA THR A 284 53.83 8.95 4.83
C THR A 284 54.73 8.57 3.65
N GLY A 285 56.06 8.63 3.83
CA GLY A 285 56.98 8.15 2.81
C GLY A 285 58.45 8.52 3.00
N SER A 286 59.20 7.58 3.62
CA SER A 286 60.57 7.17 3.29
C SER A 286 61.73 8.19 3.33
N ALA A 287 62.66 7.99 4.26
CA ALA A 287 64.05 8.39 4.09
C ALA A 287 64.99 7.30 4.62
N ALA A 288 65.82 6.78 3.72
CA ALA A 288 66.92 5.84 3.97
C ALA A 288 68.19 6.59 4.46
N PRO A 289 69.22 5.88 4.96
CA PRO A 289 70.19 6.42 5.92
C PRO A 289 71.45 7.00 5.27
N ALA A 290 72.09 7.96 5.95
CA ALA A 290 73.49 8.30 5.75
C ALA A 290 74.10 8.72 7.10
N GLY A 291 75.15 8.00 7.52
CA GLY A 291 75.93 8.31 8.71
C GLY A 291 77.12 9.22 8.40
N THR A 292 77.61 9.89 9.44
CA THR A 292 79.03 10.17 9.77
C THR A 292 79.07 10.93 11.11
N ASP A 293 79.47 10.22 12.19
CA ASP A 293 80.49 10.54 13.21
C ASP A 293 80.91 12.00 13.54
N PRO A 294 81.56 12.26 14.71
CA PRO A 294 81.10 12.08 16.09
C PRO A 294 81.46 13.32 16.97
N ALA A 295 81.33 13.17 18.30
CA ALA A 295 82.14 13.81 19.37
C ALA A 295 81.43 14.74 20.40
N VAL A 296 81.31 14.18 21.62
CA VAL A 296 81.95 14.64 22.89
C VAL A 296 81.10 15.31 24.00
N HIS A 297 81.24 14.67 25.18
CA HIS A 297 81.03 15.08 26.59
C HIS A 297 79.61 15.41 27.11
N GLY A 298 79.14 14.86 28.24
CA GLY A 298 79.75 13.97 29.22
C GLY A 298 78.85 13.67 30.44
N THR A 299 79.34 12.72 31.26
CA THR A 299 79.10 12.52 32.72
C THR A 299 77.71 12.06 33.19
N THR A 300 77.53 10.77 33.51
CA THR A 300 77.68 10.07 34.82
C THR A 300 76.40 10.03 35.67
N GLY A 301 75.90 8.81 35.92
CA GLY A 301 74.88 8.51 36.92
C GLY A 301 74.69 7.01 37.06
N HIS A 302 75.06 6.49 38.22
CA HIS A 302 75.19 5.08 38.59
C HIS A 302 73.85 4.31 38.69
N ASN A 303 73.99 2.98 38.53
CA ASN A 303 73.05 1.89 38.86
C ASN A 303 72.19 2.09 40.13
N VAL A 304 71.02 1.44 40.17
CA VAL A 304 70.73 0.26 41.03
C VAL A 304 69.22 -0.03 41.00
N VAL A 305 68.89 -1.29 40.61
CA VAL A 305 67.68 -2.11 40.83
C VAL A 305 66.37 -1.68 40.16
#